data_AF-A0ABD0LB24-F1
#
_entry.id   AF-A0ABD0LB24-F1
#
_cell.length_a   1.000
_cell.length_b   1.000
_cell.length_c   1.000
_cell.angle_alpha   90.00
_cell.angle_beta   90.00
_cell.angle_gamma   90.00
#
_symmetry.space_group_name_H-M   'P 1'
#
loop_
_entity.id
_entity.type
_entity.pdbx_description
1 polymer ?
#
loop_
_entity_poly.entity_id
_entity_poly.type
_entity_poly.pdbx_seq_one_letter_code
_entity_poly.pdbx_strand_id
1 'polypeptide(L)'
;IDRMGGCIVTVDGQECYTIPNNVNNRQIRFSCSGGIINGRKVKVTKHSKPATLSSTLIMCEVQIWSCSDRYWGSGCNHVCGECGDGAPCDKVTGHCDSGCQQPGVEPPLCTQ
;
A
#
# COMPACT_ATOMS: atom_id res chain seq x y z
N ILE A 1 -25.33 -1.94 -12.51
CA ILE A 1 -25.05 -0.68 -11.79
C ILE A 1 -23.55 -0.64 -11.52
N ASP A 2 -22.87 0.37 -12.02
CA ASP A 2 -21.46 0.62 -11.72
C ASP A 2 -21.35 1.07 -10.25
N ARG A 3 -20.90 0.16 -9.38
CA ARG A 3 -20.89 0.38 -7.93
C ARG A 3 -19.66 1.17 -7.49
N MET A 4 -18.54 0.92 -8.14
CA MET A 4 -17.21 1.38 -7.71
C MET A 4 -16.53 2.29 -8.74
N GLY A 5 -17.08 2.45 -9.95
CA GLY A 5 -16.46 3.28 -10.96
C GLY A 5 -16.46 4.76 -10.59
N GLY A 6 -15.32 5.39 -10.85
CA GLY A 6 -15.01 6.75 -10.42
C GLY A 6 -14.62 6.87 -8.95
N CYS A 7 -14.45 5.76 -8.21
CA CYS A 7 -13.84 5.82 -6.88
C CYS A 7 -12.34 6.06 -7.00
N ILE A 8 -11.82 6.87 -6.09
CA ILE A 8 -10.40 7.20 -5.96
C ILE A 8 -9.87 6.51 -4.72
N VAL A 9 -8.76 5.78 -4.87
CA VAL A 9 -8.02 5.17 -3.79
C VAL A 9 -6.79 6.01 -3.49
N THR A 10 -6.67 6.42 -2.23
CA THR A 10 -5.49 7.11 -1.72
C THR A 10 -4.81 6.29 -0.63
N VAL A 11 -3.48 6.37 -0.57
CA VAL A 11 -2.68 5.79 0.51
C VAL A 11 -1.86 6.90 1.13
N ASP A 12 -2.01 7.10 2.43
CA ASP A 12 -1.39 8.19 3.20
C ASP A 12 -1.61 9.58 2.59
N GLY A 13 -2.75 9.77 1.91
CA GLY A 13 -3.14 11.01 1.26
C GLY A 13 -2.70 11.15 -0.20
N GLN A 14 -1.81 10.29 -0.69
CA GLN A 14 -1.40 10.28 -2.10
C GLN A 14 -2.38 9.44 -2.94
N GLU A 15 -2.82 9.96 -4.09
CA GLU A 15 -3.61 9.17 -5.03
C GLU A 15 -2.80 7.99 -5.54
N CYS A 16 -3.35 6.79 -5.36
CA CYS A 16 -2.74 5.54 -5.77
C CYS A 16 -3.42 4.98 -7.03
N TYR A 17 -4.75 4.99 -7.06
CA TYR A 17 -5.50 4.37 -8.15
C TYR A 17 -6.89 4.99 -8.31
N THR A 18 -7.31 5.22 -9.55
CA THR A 18 -8.67 5.65 -9.88
C THR A 18 -9.40 4.54 -10.63
N ILE A 19 -10.52 4.10 -10.08
CA ILE A 19 -11.33 3.02 -10.64
C ILE A 19 -12.08 3.55 -11.89
N PRO A 20 -11.96 2.90 -13.06
CA PRO A 20 -12.65 3.34 -14.27
C PRO A 20 -14.18 3.39 -14.11
N ASN A 21 -14.86 4.26 -14.86
CA ASN A 21 -16.32 4.44 -14.75
C ASN A 21 -17.18 3.29 -15.32
N ASN A 22 -16.59 2.35 -16.06
CA ASN A 22 -17.32 1.26 -16.72
C ASN A 22 -16.73 -0.09 -16.30
N VAL A 23 -16.69 -0.36 -15.00
CA VAL A 23 -16.16 -1.62 -14.48
C VAL A 23 -17.29 -2.64 -14.36
N ASN A 24 -17.22 -3.69 -15.19
CA ASN A 24 -18.11 -4.85 -15.11
C ASN A 24 -17.51 -6.00 -14.27
N ASN A 25 -16.28 -5.83 -13.77
CA ASN A 25 -15.59 -6.87 -13.03
C ASN A 25 -16.09 -6.94 -11.57
N ARG A 26 -16.24 -8.16 -11.05
CA ARG A 26 -16.65 -8.40 -9.65
C ARG A 26 -15.52 -8.15 -8.66
N GLN A 27 -14.27 -8.27 -9.09
CA GLN A 27 -13.09 -8.02 -8.28
C GLN A 27 -12.20 -6.98 -8.96
N ILE A 28 -11.74 -5.99 -8.20
CA ILE A 28 -10.83 -4.95 -8.68
C ILE A 28 -9.52 -5.14 -7.90
N ARG A 29 -8.42 -5.39 -8.62
CA ARG A 29 -7.08 -5.50 -8.05
C ARG A 29 -6.23 -4.39 -8.63
N PHE A 30 -5.51 -3.68 -7.79
CA PHE A 30 -4.57 -2.65 -8.19
C PHE A 30 -3.34 -2.70 -7.28
N SER A 31 -2.22 -2.29 -7.82
CA SER A 31 -0.99 -2.03 -7.07
C SER A 31 -0.70 -0.55 -7.17
N CYS A 32 -0.32 0.07 -6.07
CA CYS A 32 0.12 1.46 -6.10
C CYS A 32 1.55 1.50 -6.64
N SER A 33 1.74 2.08 -7.82
CA SER A 33 3.04 2.21 -8.49
C SER A 33 3.36 3.68 -8.68
N GLY A 34 3.93 4.30 -7.64
CA GLY A 34 4.35 5.70 -7.66
C GLY A 34 4.58 6.25 -6.25
N GLY A 35 5.80 6.70 -5.95
CA GLY A 35 6.18 7.26 -4.65
C GLY A 35 6.46 6.21 -3.56
N ILE A 36 6.99 6.68 -2.43
CA ILE A 36 7.19 5.87 -1.23
C ILE A 36 5.83 5.78 -0.53
N ILE A 37 5.18 4.62 -0.60
CA ILE A 37 3.87 4.39 0.00
C ILE A 37 4.07 3.54 1.25
N ASN A 38 4.34 4.22 2.37
CA ASN A 38 4.58 3.61 3.69
C ASN A 38 3.26 3.21 4.39
N GLY A 39 2.32 2.68 3.60
CA GLY A 39 0.89 2.66 3.87
C GLY A 39 0.52 2.42 5.33
N ARG A 40 -0.10 3.43 5.96
CA ARG A 40 -0.78 3.31 7.27
C ARG A 40 -2.28 3.51 7.15
N LYS A 41 -2.72 4.33 6.19
CA LYS A 41 -4.13 4.66 5.97
C LYS A 41 -4.48 4.55 4.49
N VAL A 42 -5.29 3.57 4.15
CA VAL A 42 -5.91 3.44 2.82
C VAL A 42 -7.30 4.04 2.88
N LYS A 43 -7.62 4.95 1.95
CA LYS A 43 -8.95 5.57 1.84
C LYS A 43 -9.51 5.33 0.44
N VAL A 44 -10.73 4.81 0.38
CA VAL A 44 -11.51 4.71 -0.86
C VAL A 44 -12.60 5.78 -0.82
N THR A 45 -12.58 6.70 -1.77
CA THR A 45 -13.51 7.84 -1.82
C THR A 45 -14.34 7.78 -3.10
N LYS A 46 -15.65 8.01 -2.99
CA LYS A 46 -16.53 8.23 -4.14
C LYS A 46 -17.06 9.65 -4.09
N HIS A 47 -16.71 10.43 -5.09
CA HIS A 47 -17.27 11.77 -5.24
C HIS A 47 -18.66 11.69 -5.88
N SER A 48 -19.54 12.63 -5.51
CA SER A 48 -20.87 12.74 -6.10
C SER A 48 -20.74 12.91 -7.62
N LYS A 49 -21.19 11.93 -8.41
CA LYS A 49 -21.32 12.13 -9.86
C LYS A 49 -22.55 13.01 -10.11
N PRO A 50 -22.43 14.15 -10.82
CA PRO A 50 -23.54 15.07 -11.06
C PRO A 50 -24.76 14.38 -11.71
N ALA A 51 -24.52 13.36 -12.52
CA ALA A 51 -25.55 12.62 -13.25
C ALA A 51 -26.36 11.60 -12.41
N THR A 52 -25.92 11.25 -11.19
CA THR A 52 -26.57 10.17 -10.41
C THR A 52 -26.79 10.47 -8.93
N LEU A 53 -26.26 11.60 -8.40
CA LEU A 53 -26.35 12.02 -6.99
C LEU A 53 -25.95 10.96 -5.95
N SER A 54 -25.36 9.84 -6.38
CA SER A 54 -25.01 8.73 -5.49
C SER A 54 -23.52 8.76 -5.18
N SER A 55 -23.21 9.17 -3.95
CA SER A 55 -21.87 9.10 -3.36
C SER A 55 -21.72 7.85 -2.50
N THR A 56 -22.68 6.94 -2.57
CA THR A 56 -22.68 5.70 -1.79
C THR A 56 -21.59 4.77 -2.30
N LEU A 57 -20.67 4.43 -1.41
CA LEU A 57 -19.71 3.35 -1.59
C LEU A 57 -20.42 2.03 -1.33
N ILE A 58 -20.45 1.15 -2.32
CA ILE A 58 -21.05 -0.18 -2.17
C ILE A 58 -20.04 -1.23 -2.60
N MET A 59 -19.48 -1.94 -1.62
CA MET A 59 -18.52 -3.03 -1.80
C MET A 59 -18.82 -4.14 -0.79
N CYS A 60 -18.55 -5.39 -1.16
CA CYS A 60 -18.81 -6.54 -0.29
C CYS A 60 -17.64 -6.82 0.67
N GLU A 61 -16.41 -6.59 0.21
CA GLU A 61 -15.19 -6.88 0.95
C GLU A 61 -14.05 -5.99 0.43
N VAL A 62 -13.14 -5.58 1.32
CA VAL A 62 -11.90 -4.89 0.98
C VAL A 62 -10.74 -5.67 1.56
N GLN A 63 -9.75 -5.98 0.73
CA GLN A 63 -8.52 -6.64 1.15
C GLN A 63 -7.33 -5.74 0.81
N ILE A 64 -6.51 -5.45 1.81
CA ILE A 64 -5.28 -4.67 1.67
C ILE A 64 -4.12 -5.62 1.96
N TRP A 65 -3.18 -5.70 1.02
CA TRP A 65 -2.02 -6.59 1.12
C TRP A 65 -0.76 -5.74 1.32
N SER A 66 0.06 -6.16 2.27
CA SER A 66 1.38 -5.60 2.55
C SER A 66 2.29 -6.75 2.95
N CYS A 67 3.61 -6.56 2.86
CA CYS A 67 4.56 -7.57 3.32
C CYS A 67 4.39 -7.81 4.82
N SER A 68 4.55 -9.07 5.24
CA SER A 68 4.73 -9.37 6.66
C SER A 68 5.95 -8.65 7.20
N ASP A 69 5.97 -8.40 8.50
CA ASP A 69 7.17 -7.85 9.13
C ASP A 69 8.35 -8.78 8.85
N ARG A 70 9.55 -8.19 8.71
CA ARG A 70 10.79 -8.87 8.26
C ARG A 70 10.87 -9.17 6.75
N TYR A 71 9.88 -8.78 5.95
CA TYR A 71 9.92 -8.93 4.49
C TYR A 71 9.70 -7.62 3.75
N TRP A 72 10.35 -7.49 2.59
CA TRP A 72 10.27 -6.30 1.75
C TRP A 72 10.30 -6.61 0.24
N GLY A 73 10.04 -5.57 -0.54
CA GLY A 73 10.00 -5.58 -2.00
C GLY A 73 8.60 -5.88 -2.55
N SER A 74 8.40 -5.68 -3.85
CA SER A 74 7.09 -5.81 -4.50
C SER A 74 6.46 -7.20 -4.38
N GLY A 75 7.29 -8.23 -4.24
CA GLY A 75 6.85 -9.62 -4.03
C GLY A 75 6.93 -10.10 -2.58
N CYS A 76 7.39 -9.26 -1.63
CA CYS A 76 7.65 -9.66 -0.24
C CYS A 76 8.58 -10.87 -0.10
N ASN A 77 9.51 -11.03 -1.06
CA ASN A 77 10.41 -12.17 -1.14
C ASN A 77 11.80 -11.87 -0.56
N HIS A 78 12.09 -10.61 -0.26
CA HIS A 78 13.36 -10.22 0.36
C HIS A 78 13.18 -10.19 1.87
N VAL A 79 14.16 -10.73 2.60
CA VAL A 79 14.18 -10.70 4.07
C VAL A 79 14.91 -9.44 4.53
N CYS A 80 14.39 -8.77 5.56
CA CYS A 80 15.07 -7.65 6.21
C CYS A 80 16.38 -8.12 6.86
N GLY A 81 17.38 -7.25 6.92
CA GLY A 81 18.51 -7.44 7.82
C GLY A 81 18.13 -7.22 9.30
N GLU A 82 19.14 -7.17 10.17
CA GLU A 82 18.92 -6.96 11.61
C GLU A 82 18.89 -5.47 11.94
N CYS A 83 17.71 -4.87 11.80
CA CYS A 83 17.46 -3.49 12.22
C CYS A 83 17.52 -3.33 13.74
N GLY A 84 17.92 -2.15 14.21
CA GLY A 84 18.02 -1.81 15.62
C GLY A 84 16.70 -2.02 16.36
N ASP A 85 16.81 -2.49 17.61
CA ASP A 85 15.71 -2.83 18.52
C ASP A 85 14.70 -3.84 17.95
N GLY A 86 15.10 -4.65 16.95
CA GLY A 86 14.21 -5.60 16.29
C GLY A 86 13.13 -4.92 15.45
N ALA A 87 13.30 -3.64 15.10
CA ALA A 87 12.35 -2.91 14.28
C ALA A 87 12.16 -3.59 12.90
N PRO A 88 10.96 -3.54 12.31
CA PRO A 88 10.79 -3.98 10.93
C PRO A 88 11.52 -3.02 9.99
N CYS A 89 12.13 -3.56 8.93
CA CYS A 89 12.64 -2.71 7.85
C CYS A 89 11.50 -2.15 7.00
N ASP A 90 11.80 -1.11 6.24
CA ASP A 90 10.89 -0.55 5.25
C ASP A 90 10.45 -1.62 4.24
N LYS A 91 9.14 -1.79 4.08
CA LYS A 91 8.56 -2.90 3.30
C LYS A 91 8.77 -2.74 1.79
N VAL A 92 9.22 -1.58 1.32
CA VAL A 92 9.47 -1.30 -0.10
C VAL A 92 10.95 -1.42 -0.43
N THR A 93 11.81 -0.85 0.41
CA THR A 93 13.25 -0.66 0.15
C THR A 93 14.14 -1.58 0.97
N GLY A 94 13.62 -2.17 2.05
CA GLY A 94 14.40 -2.99 2.97
C GLY A 94 15.22 -2.20 3.99
N HIS A 95 15.09 -0.87 4.02
CA HIS A 95 15.92 0.00 4.87
C HIS A 95 15.55 -0.06 6.35
N CYS A 96 16.56 0.00 7.22
CA CYS A 96 16.42 0.09 8.66
C CYS A 96 16.57 1.55 9.13
N ASP A 97 15.45 2.24 9.32
CA ASP A 97 15.46 3.64 9.84
C ASP A 97 15.99 3.73 11.29
N SER A 98 15.92 2.62 12.04
CA SER A 98 16.49 2.51 13.40
C SER A 98 18.00 2.24 13.40
N GLY A 99 18.66 2.19 12.23
CA GLY A 99 20.03 1.72 12.11
C GLY A 99 20.15 0.20 12.28
N CYS A 100 21.39 -0.30 12.39
CA CYS A 100 21.65 -1.73 12.53
C CYS A 100 21.81 -2.14 13.99
N GLN A 101 21.31 -3.34 14.34
CA GLN A 101 21.39 -3.86 15.70
C GLN A 101 22.84 -4.16 16.14
N GLN A 102 23.69 -4.58 15.19
CA GLN A 102 25.04 -5.01 15.48
C GLN A 102 26.09 -3.98 15.05
N PRO A 103 27.13 -3.72 15.86
CA PRO A 103 28.28 -2.91 15.46
C PRO A 103 29.00 -3.54 14.26
N GLY A 104 29.39 -2.70 13.29
CA GLY A 104 30.14 -3.14 12.10
C GLY A 104 29.28 -3.67 10.95
N VAL A 105 27.95 -3.77 11.13
CA VAL A 105 27.02 -4.00 10.03
C VAL A 105 26.64 -2.65 9.42
N GLU A 106 26.76 -2.51 8.10
CA GLU A 106 26.51 -1.25 7.42
C GLU A 106 25.03 -1.04 7.07
N PRO A 107 24.48 0.16 7.35
CA PRO A 107 23.17 0.57 6.83
C PRO A 107 23.23 0.77 5.30
N PRO A 108 22.09 0.77 4.59
CA PRO A 108 20.73 0.83 5.13
C PRO A 108 20.04 -0.53 5.32
N LEU A 109 20.58 -1.61 4.77
CA LEU A 109 19.90 -2.92 4.77
C LEU A 109 20.22 -3.80 5.99
N CYS A 110 21.33 -3.52 6.68
CA CYS A 110 21.76 -4.26 7.86
C CYS A 110 21.91 -5.79 7.62
N THR A 111 22.37 -6.16 6.43
CA THR A 111 22.63 -7.55 6.00
C THR A 111 24.07 -7.94 6.33
N GLN A 112 24.28 -9.12 6.91
CA GLN A 112 25.61 -9.74 7.04
C GLN A 112 26.00 -10.52 5.78
#